data_AF-A0A2M7H2C6-F1
#
_entry.id   AF-A0A2M7H2C6-F1
#
_cell.length_a   1.000
_cell.length_b   1.000
_cell.length_c   1.000
_cell.angle_alpha   90.00
_cell.angle_beta   90.00
_cell.angle_gamma   90.00
#
_symmetry.space_group_name_H-M   'P 1'
#
loop_
_entity.id
_entity.type
_entity.pdbx_description
1 polymer ?
#
loop_
_entity_poly.entity_id
_entity_poly.type
_entity_poly.pdbx_seq_one_letter_code
_entity_poly.pdbx_strand_id
1 'polypeptide(L)'
;MFVFDTIRFLMMDLLVGILYFPVWWYTVGLMKVVHMMQREAKGIAYALNLKILFRFLLKPMFGQYDIWGRIISFGVRIVHFFILFVWAIILTVLLLV
;
A
#
# COMPACT_ATOMS: atom_id res chain seq x y z
N MET A 1 -47.53 -21.69 12.76
CA MET A 1 -47.06 -20.53 13.56
C MET A 1 -45.55 -20.33 13.36
N PHE A 2 -44.71 -21.31 13.68
CA PHE A 2 -43.24 -21.24 13.58
C PHE A 2 -42.66 -20.73 12.24
N VAL A 3 -43.19 -21.18 11.10
CA VAL A 3 -42.65 -20.83 9.77
C VAL A 3 -42.84 -19.35 9.42
N PHE A 4 -43.98 -18.77 9.81
CA PHE A 4 -44.27 -17.35 9.54
C PHE A 4 -43.35 -16.44 10.35
N ASP A 5 -43.06 -16.80 11.60
CA ASP A 5 -42.16 -16.04 12.46
C ASP A 5 -40.71 -16.09 11.95
N THR A 6 -40.26 -17.26 11.48
CA THR A 6 -38.92 -17.41 10.87
C THR A 6 -38.78 -16.57 9.60
N ILE A 7 -39.78 -16.59 8.71
CA ILE A 7 -39.74 -15.80 7.47
C ILE A 7 -39.72 -14.30 7.79
N ARG A 8 -40.52 -13.85 8.76
CA ARG A 8 -40.54 -12.45 9.21
C ARG A 8 -39.20 -12.02 9.79
N PHE A 9 -38.59 -12.86 10.63
CA PHE A 9 -37.27 -12.59 11.19
C PHE A 9 -36.22 -12.47 10.06
N LEU A 10 -36.21 -13.43 9.13
CA LEU A 10 -35.24 -13.46 8.03
C LEU A 10 -35.39 -12.25 7.08
N MET A 11 -36.62 -11.81 6.81
CA MET A 11 -36.89 -10.60 6.04
C MET A 11 -36.42 -9.33 6.76
N MET A 12 -36.63 -9.24 8.07
CA MET A 12 -36.18 -8.10 8.87
C MET A 12 -34.65 -8.04 8.91
N ASP A 13 -34.00 -9.18 9.12
CA ASP A 13 -32.55 -9.29 9.19
C ASP A 13 -31.90 -8.96 7.84
N LEU A 14 -32.53 -9.37 6.72
CA LEU A 14 -32.10 -8.98 5.38
C LEU A 14 -32.20 -7.47 5.15
N LEU A 15 -33.30 -6.84 5.54
CA LEU A 15 -33.49 -5.39 5.39
C LEU A 15 -32.48 -4.60 6.23
N VAL A 16 -32.29 -5.01 7.48
CA VAL A 16 -31.27 -4.43 8.37
C VAL A 16 -29.88 -4.65 7.80
N GLY A 17 -29.58 -5.84 7.28
CA GLY A 17 -28.31 -6.16 6.64
C GLY A 17 -28.02 -5.29 5.41
N ILE A 18 -29.02 -5.06 4.56
CA ILE A 18 -28.89 -4.18 3.37
C ILE A 18 -28.66 -2.72 3.79
N LEU A 19 -29.35 -2.23 4.82
CA LEU A 19 -29.18 -0.86 5.33
C LEU A 19 -27.86 -0.68 6.10
N TYR A 20 -27.42 -1.72 6.81
CA TYR A 20 -26.16 -1.71 7.56
C TYR A 20 -24.94 -1.87 6.64
N PHE A 21 -25.07 -2.60 5.53
CA PHE A 21 -24.00 -2.83 4.56
C PHE A 21 -23.26 -1.56 4.12
N PRO A 22 -23.92 -0.46 3.66
CA PRO A 22 -23.22 0.76 3.29
C PRO A 22 -22.49 1.38 4.48
N VAL A 23 -23.12 1.43 5.66
CA VAL A 23 -22.50 1.97 6.87
C VAL A 23 -21.24 1.18 7.23
N TRP A 24 -21.30 -0.15 7.17
CA TRP A 24 -20.16 -1.02 7.41
C TRP A 24 -19.06 -0.84 6.36
N TRP A 25 -19.42 -0.72 5.08
CA TRP A 25 -18.47 -0.55 3.99
C TRP A 25 -17.66 0.74 4.15
N TYR A 26 -18.32 1.86 4.45
CA TYR A 26 -17.63 3.15 4.63
C TYR A 26 -16.87 3.28 5.96
N THR A 27 -17.08 2.37 6.91
CA THR A 27 -16.38 2.37 8.20
C THR A 27 -15.33 1.26 8.25
N VAL A 28 -15.76 0.05 8.60
CA VAL A 28 -14.88 -1.10 8.84
C VAL A 28 -14.33 -1.67 7.53
N GLY A 29 -15.16 -1.74 6.48
CA GLY A 29 -14.74 -2.23 5.16
C GLY A 29 -13.60 -1.39 4.60
N LEU A 30 -13.80 -0.07 4.55
CA LEU A 30 -12.80 0.89 4.08
C LEU A 30 -11.51 0.80 4.89
N MET A 31 -11.60 0.74 6.23
CA MET A 31 -10.41 0.57 7.07
C MET A 31 -9.64 -0.70 6.73
N LYS A 32 -10.32 -1.84 6.48
CA LYS A 32 -9.66 -3.09 6.09
C LYS A 32 -8.94 -2.95 4.74
N VAL A 33 -9.58 -2.31 3.76
CA VAL A 33 -8.97 -2.05 2.45
C VAL A 33 -7.74 -1.14 2.58
N VAL A 34 -7.83 -0.06 3.35
CA VAL A 34 -6.68 0.83 3.60
C VAL A 34 -5.52 0.08 4.28
N HIS A 35 -5.79 -0.76 5.28
CA HIS A 35 -4.75 -1.55 5.94
C HIS A 35 -4.11 -2.56 4.98
N MET A 36 -4.91 -3.18 4.10
CA MET A 36 -4.40 -4.06 3.05
C MET A 36 -3.47 -3.29 2.11
N MET A 37 -3.93 -2.16 1.55
CA MET A 37 -3.14 -1.29 0.66
C MET A 37 -1.81 -0.87 1.31
N GLN A 38 -1.84 -0.46 2.57
CA GLN A 38 -0.63 -0.08 3.31
C GLN A 38 0.33 -1.25 3.50
N ARG A 39 -0.17 -2.45 3.76
CA ARG A 39 0.67 -3.64 3.93
C ARG A 39 1.34 -4.02 2.61
N GLU A 40 0.60 -4.04 1.52
CA GLU A 40 1.16 -4.36 0.19
C GLU A 40 2.21 -3.32 -0.24
N ALA A 41 1.90 -2.02 -0.09
CA ALA A 41 2.84 -0.95 -0.41
C ALA A 41 4.14 -1.03 0.42
N LYS A 42 4.04 -1.35 1.72
CA LYS A 42 5.21 -1.59 2.58
C LYS A 42 6.01 -2.81 2.13
N GLY A 43 5.32 -3.88 1.71
CA GLY A 43 5.96 -5.09 1.18
C GLY A 43 6.79 -4.79 -0.06
N ILE A 44 6.23 -4.05 -1.03
CA ILE A 44 6.94 -3.65 -2.25
C ILE A 44 8.12 -2.73 -1.93
N ALA A 45 7.91 -1.72 -1.07
CA ALA A 45 8.98 -0.79 -0.69
C ALA A 45 10.13 -1.51 0.02
N TYR A 46 9.84 -2.57 0.78
CA TYR A 46 10.83 -3.44 1.40
C TYR A 46 11.56 -4.30 0.36
N ALA A 47 10.83 -4.95 -0.55
CA ALA A 47 11.42 -5.76 -1.62
C ALA A 47 12.37 -4.95 -2.51
N LEU A 48 12.04 -3.68 -2.79
CA LEU A 48 12.86 -2.77 -3.58
C LEU A 48 13.93 -2.02 -2.76
N ASN A 49 14.05 -2.30 -1.45
CA ASN A 49 15.01 -1.68 -0.55
C ASN A 49 14.99 -0.13 -0.58
N LEU A 50 13.85 0.49 -0.87
CA LEU A 50 13.74 1.95 -1.05
C LEU A 50 14.22 2.73 0.19
N LYS A 51 13.92 2.21 1.39
CA LYS A 51 14.37 2.80 2.66
C LYS A 51 15.89 2.81 2.81
N ILE A 52 16.54 1.72 2.40
CA ILE A 52 18.00 1.57 2.45
C ILE A 52 18.64 2.48 1.41
N LEU A 53 18.10 2.49 0.18
CA LEU A 53 18.59 3.34 -0.89
C LEU A 53 18.54 4.83 -0.49
N PHE A 54 17.43 5.26 0.11
CA PHE A 54 17.29 6.61 0.64
C PHE A 54 18.27 6.90 1.79
N ARG A 55 18.43 5.98 2.75
CA ARG A 55 19.38 6.14 3.86
C ARG A 55 20.82 6.30 3.38
N PHE A 56 21.18 5.61 2.31
CA PHE A 56 22.52 5.64 1.75
C PHE A 56 22.69 6.65 0.62
N LEU A 57 21.71 7.50 0.30
CA LEU A 57 21.77 8.40 -0.87
C LEU A 57 23.08 9.21 -0.97
N LEU A 58 23.63 9.65 0.17
CA LEU A 58 24.85 10.47 0.26
C LEU A 58 26.16 9.67 0.40
N LYS A 59 26.11 8.33 0.53
CA LYS A 59 27.34 7.53 0.61
C LYS A 59 27.93 7.31 -0.79
N PRO A 60 29.27 7.37 -0.94
CA PRO A 60 29.92 7.11 -2.22
C PRO A 60 29.65 5.67 -2.68
N MET A 61 29.48 5.48 -3.99
CA MET A 61 29.20 4.17 -4.59
C MET A 61 30.47 3.39 -4.93
N PHE A 62 31.51 4.10 -5.37
CA PHE A 62 32.75 3.51 -5.88
C PHE A 62 33.90 3.55 -4.86
N GLY A 63 33.63 3.85 -3.59
CA GLY A 63 34.67 3.99 -2.55
C GLY A 63 35.61 5.20 -2.72
N GLN A 64 35.41 6.02 -3.74
CA GLN A 64 36.11 7.29 -3.95
C GLN A 64 35.50 8.37 -3.07
N TYR A 65 36.34 9.03 -2.27
CA TYR A 65 35.93 10.09 -1.35
C TYR A 65 36.07 11.50 -1.96
N ASP A 66 36.53 11.58 -3.21
CA ASP A 66 36.60 12.83 -3.96
C ASP A 66 35.22 13.51 -4.05
N ILE A 67 35.22 14.84 -4.00
CA ILE A 67 34.00 15.65 -4.05
C ILE A 67 33.21 15.35 -5.33
N TRP A 68 33.91 15.29 -6.47
CA TRP A 68 33.33 14.95 -7.77
C TRP A 68 32.74 13.53 -7.80
N GLY A 69 33.45 12.55 -7.24
CA GLY A 69 32.95 11.17 -7.14
C GLY A 69 31.70 11.05 -6.28
N ARG A 70 31.60 11.84 -5.19
CA ARG A 70 30.40 11.91 -4.35
C ARG A 70 29.22 12.56 -5.06
N ILE A 71 29.43 13.65 -5.81
CA ILE A 71 28.37 14.31 -6.59
C ILE A 71 27.80 13.37 -7.66
N ILE A 72 28.67 12.67 -8.40
CA ILE A 72 28.24 11.69 -9.40
C ILE A 72 27.49 10.53 -8.74
N SER A 73 28.03 9.98 -7.64
CA SER A 73 27.36 8.90 -6.89
C SER A 73 25.97 9.30 -6.40
N PHE A 74 25.84 10.53 -5.90
CA PHE A 74 24.56 11.09 -5.47
C PHE A 74 23.57 11.22 -6.62
N GLY A 75 24.00 11.77 -7.77
CA GLY A 75 23.17 11.89 -8.97
C GLY A 75 22.65 10.54 -9.45
N VAL A 76 23.52 9.54 -9.57
CA VAL A 76 23.13 8.17 -9.96
C VAL A 76 22.15 7.56 -8.96
N ARG A 77 22.39 7.71 -7.64
CA ARG A 77 21.49 7.18 -6.61
C ARG A 77 20.13 7.87 -6.61
N ILE A 78 20.06 9.17 -6.90
CA ILE A 78 18.79 9.88 -7.07
C ILE A 78 18.00 9.28 -8.23
N VAL A 79 18.62 9.15 -9.40
CA VAL A 79 17.94 8.59 -10.58
C VAL A 79 17.47 7.17 -10.29
N HIS A 80 18.34 6.34 -9.70
CA HIS A 80 18.00 4.97 -9.31
C HIS A 80 16.83 4.94 -8.30
N PHE A 81 16.83 5.84 -7.30
CA PHE A 81 15.74 5.96 -6.34
C PHE A 81 14.42 6.31 -7.02
N PHE A 82 14.41 7.29 -7.93
CA PHE A 82 13.19 7.67 -8.64
C PHE A 82 12.66 6.56 -9.54
N ILE A 83 13.53 5.84 -10.26
CA ILE A 83 13.10 4.70 -11.10
C ILE A 83 12.43 3.64 -10.24
N LEU A 84 13.07 3.22 -9.14
CA LEU A 84 12.49 2.20 -8.26
C LEU A 84 11.25 2.70 -7.52
N PHE A 85 11.17 3.98 -7.20
CA PHE A 85 10.00 4.58 -6.57
C PHE A 85 8.80 4.57 -7.52
N VAL A 86 8.99 4.97 -8.78
CA VAL A 86 7.93 4.89 -9.81
C VAL A 86 7.52 3.44 -10.03
N TRP A 87 8.47 2.52 -10.10
CA TRP A 87 8.18 1.09 -10.22
C TRP A 87 7.37 0.55 -9.03
N ALA A 88 7.69 1.00 -7.81
CA ALA A 88 6.94 0.64 -6.61
C ALA A 88 5.48 1.11 -6.68
N ILE A 89 5.24 2.33 -7.20
CA ILE A 89 3.90 2.86 -7.41
C ILE A 89 3.14 2.01 -8.43
N ILE A 90 3.76 1.71 -9.59
CA ILE A 90 3.14 0.88 -10.64
C ILE A 90 2.74 -0.49 -10.08
N LEU A 91 3.65 -1.17 -9.37
CA LEU A 91 3.35 -2.48 -8.76
C LEU A 91 2.25 -2.39 -7.70
N THR A 92 2.25 -1.33 -6.89
CA THR A 92 1.21 -1.12 -5.87
C THR A 92 -0.16 -0.93 -6.54
N VAL A 93 -0.23 -0.15 -7.61
CA VAL A 93 -1.48 0.04 -8.36
C VAL A 93 -1.92 -1.26 -9.03
N LEU A 94 -1.00 -1.99 -9.67
CA LEU A 94 -1.30 -3.25 -10.35
C LEU A 94 -1.85 -4.32 -9.38
N LEU A 95 -1.37 -4.38 -8.14
CA LEU A 95 -1.87 -5.33 -7.14
C LEU A 95 -3.24 -4.96 -6.56
N LEU A 96 -3.67 -3.72 -6.75
CA LEU A 96 -4.94 -3.20 -6.21
C LEU A 96 -6.07 -3.17 -7.24
N VAL A 97 -5.74 -3.34 -8.53
CA VAL A 97 -6.67 -3.48 -9.66
C VAL A 97 -7.00 -4.95 -9.86
#